data_AF-A0A1Y3WVU4-F1
#
_entry.id   AF-A0A1Y3WVU4-F1
#
_cell.length_a   1.000
_cell.length_b   1.000
_cell.length_c   1.000
_cell.angle_alpha   90.00
_cell.angle_beta   90.00
_cell.angle_gamma   90.00
#
_symmetry.space_group_name_H-M   'P 1'
#
loop_
_entity.id
_entity.type
_entity.pdbx_description
1 polymer ?
#
loop_
_entity_poly.entity_id
_entity_poly.type
_entity_poly.pdbx_seq_one_letter_code
_entity_poly.pdbx_strand_id
1 'polypeptide(L)'
;MKGNIMKHTGFIRLFRGAAFGCAATLLLAGCTEEPISYGAGQKPDGEALETVSGTLRSRRSLRDRIPVRLVEGYEDDVADQIYYRLNTTTSQPVTVTVSPDLSLVDTYNDANQTNLQPLPAKNVSIGNGGALTVTAGTTVSDPLEVTFSADGLAPGTYLLPLAVQDADEVLYYGVTVREFDENIYQDGDDLYNIELDTEWTTVFYLNTSEVQAHYADYVAWEKQDMTTFESVYRASLGNIIVLRIAQVDYDAASQRVIFAPSSDLFYTLEHSDKYIAQMKDKGRKICVCIEGAGKGIGFCNMTDAQIADFVSQVKVFVETYDLDGINLWDRGAGYGKEGMPAMNTTSYPKLIKAMRKALGKDRLLTVVDYEEPTEYFHDTEATGGIVVGDYIDYAWHGYVSEDEPIAFINPYNAGTSYTQNYTRKPFAGLPEAKYGNVNVPFYSEKSDLFMDMDMDMWSMNAIMWNIERTNNIIVFGDLVLPQVNFAELGCISMIQNFLSYLAYDENFDAAYSYNVMMRIYNIYHRSGYNTFAKDW
;
A
#
# COMPACT_ATOMS: atom_id res chain seq x y z
N MET A 1 -15.33 -12.65 -64.69
CA MET A 1 -15.89 -13.97 -64.30
C MET A 1 -15.92 -13.96 -62.78
N LYS A 2 -16.98 -13.50 -62.09
CA LYS A 2 -18.32 -14.10 -61.84
C LYS A 2 -18.29 -15.53 -61.27
N GLY A 3 -18.89 -15.67 -60.08
CA GLY A 3 -19.31 -16.91 -59.39
C GLY A 3 -18.79 -16.92 -57.96
N ASN A 4 -19.48 -16.50 -56.89
CA ASN A 4 -20.89 -16.59 -56.47
C ASN A 4 -21.37 -18.03 -56.24
N ILE A 5 -21.77 -18.36 -54.99
CA ILE A 5 -23.03 -19.02 -54.56
C ILE A 5 -22.88 -19.77 -53.21
N MET A 6 -23.54 -19.20 -52.20
CA MET A 6 -24.50 -19.74 -51.21
C MET A 6 -24.45 -21.19 -50.68
N LYS A 7 -24.50 -21.25 -49.33
CA LYS A 7 -25.46 -21.92 -48.42
C LYS A 7 -26.25 -23.13 -48.92
N HIS A 8 -26.29 -24.19 -48.09
CA HIS A 8 -27.53 -24.93 -47.82
C HIS A 8 -27.56 -25.56 -46.41
N THR A 9 -28.73 -25.43 -45.79
CA THR A 9 -29.20 -25.90 -44.48
C THR A 9 -29.94 -27.25 -44.55
N GLY A 10 -29.88 -28.02 -43.45
CA GLY A 10 -30.92 -28.94 -42.97
C GLY A 10 -30.81 -30.42 -43.41
N PHE A 11 -31.36 -31.42 -42.72
CA PHE A 11 -32.31 -31.49 -41.59
C PHE A 11 -32.49 -33.00 -41.22
N ILE A 12 -32.71 -33.35 -39.93
CA ILE A 12 -33.78 -34.27 -39.42
C ILE A 12 -33.73 -35.82 -39.76
N ARG A 13 -34.09 -36.82 -38.92
CA ARG A 13 -34.76 -36.96 -37.60
C ARG A 13 -34.80 -38.44 -37.13
N LEU A 14 -34.92 -38.62 -35.81
CA LEU A 14 -35.77 -39.53 -35.00
C LEU A 14 -35.85 -41.05 -35.25
N PHE A 15 -35.90 -41.80 -34.14
CA PHE A 15 -37.03 -42.60 -33.57
C PHE A 15 -36.43 -43.57 -32.51
N ARG A 16 -36.98 -43.94 -31.34
CA ARG A 16 -38.20 -43.66 -30.56
C ARG A 16 -38.12 -44.47 -29.24
N GLY A 17 -38.85 -44.03 -28.20
CA GLY A 17 -39.51 -44.91 -27.19
C GLY A 17 -38.81 -45.00 -25.82
N ALA A 18 -39.17 -44.23 -24.79
CA ALA A 18 -40.43 -44.15 -24.02
C ALA A 18 -40.60 -45.26 -22.95
N ALA A 19 -40.49 -44.86 -21.68
CA ALA A 19 -41.33 -45.34 -20.59
C ALA A 19 -41.47 -44.21 -19.56
N PHE A 20 -42.73 -43.90 -19.27
CA PHE A 20 -43.28 -42.75 -18.55
C PHE A 20 -43.88 -43.25 -17.23
N GLY A 21 -44.01 -42.38 -16.22
CA GLY A 21 -45.21 -42.47 -15.35
C GLY A 21 -45.07 -42.08 -13.87
N CYS A 22 -45.56 -40.86 -13.58
CA CYS A 22 -46.38 -40.47 -12.42
C CYS A 22 -45.72 -40.00 -11.10
N ALA A 23 -45.64 -38.67 -10.94
CA ALA A 23 -46.24 -37.87 -9.84
C ALA A 23 -45.83 -36.38 -10.04
N ALA A 24 -46.54 -35.60 -10.86
CA ALA A 24 -47.69 -34.76 -10.51
C ALA A 24 -47.42 -33.68 -9.44
N THR A 25 -47.09 -32.47 -9.94
CA THR A 25 -47.62 -31.14 -9.54
C THR A 25 -47.67 -30.76 -8.07
N LEU A 26 -46.83 -29.79 -7.67
CA LEU A 26 -47.22 -28.63 -6.83
C LEU A 26 -46.12 -27.54 -6.85
N LEU A 27 -46.55 -26.31 -7.16
CA LEU A 27 -45.98 -25.00 -6.79
C LEU A 27 -44.71 -24.51 -7.50
N LEU A 28 -44.91 -23.94 -8.70
CA LEU A 28 -44.19 -22.75 -9.14
C LEU A 28 -44.68 -21.55 -8.32
N ALA A 29 -43.90 -21.12 -7.33
CA ALA A 29 -43.99 -19.79 -6.77
C ALA A 29 -42.72 -19.03 -7.20
N GLY A 30 -42.87 -18.18 -8.21
CA GLY A 30 -41.85 -17.18 -8.51
C GLY A 30 -41.72 -16.26 -7.29
N CYS A 31 -40.50 -16.09 -6.80
CA CYS A 31 -40.22 -15.03 -5.85
C CYS A 31 -40.47 -13.71 -6.59
N THR A 32 -41.60 -13.08 -6.28
CA THR A 32 -41.83 -11.68 -6.55
C THR A 32 -40.69 -10.89 -5.94
N GLU A 33 -40.09 -9.98 -6.70
CA GLU A 33 -39.25 -8.93 -6.16
C GLU A 33 -40.08 -8.14 -5.14
N GLU A 34 -39.94 -8.49 -3.86
CA GLU A 34 -40.34 -7.57 -2.81
C GLU A 34 -39.35 -6.41 -2.86
N PRO A 35 -39.82 -5.16 -3.09
CA PRO A 35 -38.93 -4.02 -2.98
C PRO A 35 -38.37 -4.02 -1.56
N ILE A 36 -37.04 -4.06 -1.45
CA ILE A 36 -36.36 -3.86 -0.18
C ILE A 36 -36.79 -2.47 0.31
N SER A 37 -37.73 -2.46 1.25
CA SER A 37 -38.10 -1.26 1.97
C SER A 37 -36.90 -0.87 2.81
N TYR A 38 -36.19 0.17 2.39
CA TYR A 38 -35.35 0.90 3.32
C TYR A 38 -36.30 1.44 4.39
N GLY A 39 -36.26 0.84 5.58
CA GLY A 39 -36.80 1.51 6.76
C GLY A 39 -36.11 2.85 6.83
N ALA A 40 -36.82 3.92 6.47
CA ALA A 40 -36.34 5.27 6.70
C ALA A 40 -35.93 5.31 8.16
N GLY A 41 -34.66 5.63 8.42
CA GLY A 41 -34.17 5.79 9.79
C GLY A 41 -35.17 6.64 10.55
N GLN A 42 -35.55 6.18 11.73
CA GLN A 42 -36.52 6.84 12.58
C GLN A 42 -36.12 8.32 12.66
N LYS A 43 -37.02 9.20 12.20
CA LYS A 43 -36.80 10.64 12.24
C LYS A 43 -36.44 10.96 13.70
N PRO A 44 -35.28 11.60 13.99
CA PRO A 44 -34.91 11.88 15.37
C PRO A 44 -36.05 12.66 16.03
N ASP A 45 -36.45 12.22 17.22
CA ASP A 45 -37.50 12.89 17.99
C ASP A 45 -37.15 14.37 18.11
N GLY A 46 -38.10 15.24 17.78
CA GLY A 46 -37.89 16.69 17.78
C GLY A 46 -37.49 17.25 19.15
N GLU A 47 -37.82 16.54 20.24
CA GLU A 47 -37.41 16.89 21.60
C GLU A 47 -35.92 16.61 21.86
N ALA A 48 -35.30 15.63 21.18
CA ALA A 48 -33.87 15.30 21.32
C ALA A 48 -32.94 16.35 20.68
N LEU A 49 -33.48 17.24 19.85
CA LEU A 49 -32.75 18.36 19.24
C LEU A 49 -32.77 19.64 20.10
N GLU A 50 -33.59 19.71 21.16
CA GLU A 50 -33.66 20.87 22.05
C GLU A 50 -32.71 20.77 23.26
N THR A 51 -32.30 19.56 23.63
CA THR A 51 -31.29 19.33 24.67
C THR A 51 -29.88 19.32 24.09
N VAL A 52 -28.96 20.06 24.71
CA VAL A 52 -27.53 19.96 24.40
C VAL A 52 -27.05 18.57 24.78
N SER A 53 -26.69 17.76 23.79
CA SER A 53 -26.09 16.43 23.95
C SER A 53 -24.75 16.40 23.23
N GLY A 54 -23.86 15.50 23.65
CA GLY A 54 -22.59 15.31 22.99
C GLY A 54 -22.22 13.85 22.84
N THR A 55 -21.41 13.58 21.83
CA THR A 55 -20.96 12.24 21.45
C THR A 55 -19.44 12.19 21.48
N LEU A 56 -18.88 11.15 22.08
CA LEU A 56 -17.45 10.90 22.04
C LEU A 56 -17.07 10.25 20.71
N ARG A 57 -16.00 10.73 20.06
CA ARG A 57 -15.58 10.28 18.73
C ARG A 57 -14.08 10.05 18.66
N SER A 58 -13.67 9.06 17.87
CA SER A 58 -12.28 8.84 17.47
C SER A 58 -12.01 9.51 16.12
N ARG A 59 -10.77 9.97 15.89
CA ARG A 59 -10.32 10.39 14.56
C ARG A 59 -10.00 9.20 13.64
N ARG A 60 -9.73 8.02 14.20
CA ARG A 60 -9.47 6.78 13.45
C ARG A 60 -10.73 6.11 12.91
N SER A 61 -11.88 6.27 13.56
CA SER A 61 -13.12 5.57 13.19
C SER A 61 -14.36 6.43 13.38
N LEU A 62 -15.31 6.28 12.45
CA LEU A 62 -16.66 6.84 12.58
C LEU A 62 -17.59 5.96 13.45
N ARG A 63 -17.16 4.73 13.74
CA ARG A 63 -17.88 3.77 14.60
C ARG A 63 -17.47 3.97 16.05
N ASP A 64 -18.34 3.54 16.95
CA ASP A 64 -18.12 3.41 18.40
C ASP A 64 -17.15 2.27 18.76
N ARG A 65 -16.80 1.42 17.79
CA ARG A 65 -15.84 0.31 17.91
C ARG A 65 -14.60 0.62 17.09
N ILE A 66 -13.44 0.66 17.74
CA ILE A 66 -12.16 1.06 17.15
C ILE A 66 -11.15 -0.08 17.32
N PRO A 67 -10.67 -0.69 16.23
CA PRO A 67 -9.59 -1.67 16.34
C PRO A 67 -8.26 -0.96 16.61
N VAL A 68 -7.48 -1.50 17.54
CA VAL A 68 -6.08 -1.16 17.78
C VAL A 68 -5.28 -2.43 17.68
N ARG A 69 -4.13 -2.37 17.00
CA ARG A 69 -3.24 -3.51 16.86
C ARG A 69 -1.92 -3.18 17.55
N LEU A 70 -1.51 -4.07 18.43
CA LEU A 70 -0.26 -4.03 19.17
C LEU A 70 0.51 -5.32 18.89
N VAL A 71 1.79 -5.33 19.20
CA VAL A 71 2.69 -6.46 19.00
C VAL A 71 3.36 -6.76 20.33
N GLU A 72 3.29 -8.02 20.77
CA GLU A 72 3.93 -8.45 22.02
C GLU A 72 5.42 -8.10 22.02
N GLY A 73 5.93 -7.55 23.13
CA GLY A 73 7.35 -7.23 23.30
C GLY A 73 7.85 -6.02 22.50
N TYR A 74 7.01 -5.39 21.68
CA TYR A 74 7.37 -4.20 20.91
C TYR A 74 7.20 -2.92 21.74
N GLU A 75 8.21 -2.05 21.77
CA GLU A 75 8.25 -0.84 22.62
C GLU A 75 7.46 0.35 22.04
N ASP A 76 7.13 0.34 20.75
CA ASP A 76 6.40 1.44 20.13
C ASP A 76 4.91 1.43 20.53
N ASP A 77 4.50 2.49 21.20
CA ASP A 77 3.11 2.71 21.55
C ASP A 77 2.29 3.16 20.33
N VAL A 78 1.01 2.75 20.30
CA VAL A 78 0.05 3.19 19.28
C VAL A 78 -0.83 4.30 19.83
N ALA A 79 -0.96 5.42 19.12
CA ALA A 79 -1.75 6.57 19.58
C ALA A 79 -3.01 6.85 18.72
N ASP A 80 -4.15 7.07 19.35
CA ASP A 80 -5.37 7.63 18.75
C ASP A 80 -5.63 9.05 19.29
N GLN A 81 -6.41 9.83 18.54
CA GLN A 81 -6.91 11.13 18.97
C GLN A 81 -8.44 11.10 19.03
N ILE A 82 -8.98 11.30 20.23
CA ILE A 82 -10.42 11.38 20.47
C ILE A 82 -10.86 12.83 20.67
N TYR A 83 -12.13 13.11 20.45
CA TYR A 83 -12.72 14.43 20.67
C TYR A 83 -14.19 14.31 21.07
N TYR A 84 -14.68 15.32 21.78
CA TYR A 84 -16.10 15.42 22.15
C TYR A 84 -16.82 16.39 21.22
N ARG A 85 -17.98 15.98 20.70
CA ARG A 85 -18.77 16.78 19.78
C ARG A 85 -20.17 17.00 20.32
N LEU A 86 -20.56 18.27 20.47
CA LEU A 86 -21.91 18.68 20.80
C LEU A 86 -22.81 18.71 19.55
N ASN A 87 -24.10 18.42 19.73
CA ASN A 87 -25.11 18.55 18.70
C ASN A 87 -25.41 20.01 18.31
N THR A 88 -25.13 20.97 19.21
CA THR A 88 -25.32 22.41 19.02
C THR A 88 -24.28 23.23 19.81
N THR A 89 -24.16 24.53 19.54
CA THR A 89 -23.24 25.41 20.26
C THR A 89 -23.79 25.80 21.63
N THR A 90 -22.89 26.00 22.60
CA THR A 90 -23.23 26.46 23.95
C THR A 90 -22.65 27.84 24.22
N SER A 91 -23.32 28.62 25.08
CA SER A 91 -22.85 29.95 25.52
C SER A 91 -21.75 29.89 26.58
N GLN A 92 -21.55 28.72 27.20
CA GLN A 92 -20.51 28.43 28.18
C GLN A 92 -19.70 27.22 27.70
N PRO A 93 -18.40 27.12 28.05
CA PRO A 93 -17.62 25.95 27.70
C PRO A 93 -18.18 24.70 28.40
N VAL A 94 -18.16 23.57 27.69
CA VAL A 94 -18.54 22.25 28.24
C VAL A 94 -17.28 21.44 28.38
N THR A 95 -17.00 20.95 29.59
CA THR A 95 -15.87 20.05 29.85
C THR A 95 -16.40 18.70 30.28
N VAL A 96 -15.95 17.65 29.61
CA VAL A 96 -16.21 16.26 29.99
C VAL A 96 -14.88 15.58 30.32
N THR A 97 -14.95 14.56 31.16
CA THR A 97 -13.77 13.75 31.52
C THR A 97 -13.98 12.35 30.98
N VAL A 98 -13.00 11.82 30.27
CA VAL A 98 -12.99 10.44 29.78
C VAL A 98 -12.00 9.59 30.56
N SER A 99 -12.39 8.35 30.88
CA SER A 99 -11.52 7.40 31.58
C SER A 99 -11.88 5.95 31.24
N PRO A 100 -10.93 5.00 31.34
CA PRO A 100 -11.23 3.58 31.19
C PRO A 100 -12.27 3.11 32.20
N ASP A 101 -13.29 2.41 31.72
CA ASP A 101 -14.28 1.75 32.56
C ASP A 101 -14.36 0.25 32.23
N LEU A 102 -13.48 -0.52 32.88
CA LEU A 102 -13.38 -1.96 32.65
C LEU A 102 -14.59 -2.74 33.17
N SER A 103 -15.47 -2.13 33.98
CA SER A 103 -16.70 -2.78 34.43
C SER A 103 -17.70 -3.03 33.30
N LEU A 104 -17.56 -2.31 32.19
CA LEU A 104 -18.40 -2.46 31.00
C LEU A 104 -18.00 -3.65 30.12
N VAL A 105 -16.87 -4.31 30.39
CA VAL A 105 -16.37 -5.41 29.55
C VAL A 105 -17.31 -6.61 29.58
N ASP A 106 -17.78 -7.03 30.76
CA ASP A 106 -18.72 -8.16 30.88
C ASP A 106 -20.05 -7.85 30.19
N THR A 107 -20.59 -6.65 30.40
CA THR A 107 -21.81 -6.17 29.74
C THR A 107 -21.66 -6.19 28.21
N TYR A 108 -20.51 -5.74 27.70
CA TYR A 108 -20.21 -5.77 26.27
C TYR A 108 -20.13 -7.21 25.74
N ASN A 109 -19.43 -8.08 26.46
CA ASN A 109 -19.24 -9.48 26.08
C ASN A 109 -20.60 -10.21 26.02
N ASP A 110 -21.47 -10.01 27.01
CA ASP A 110 -22.81 -10.57 27.04
C ASP A 110 -23.67 -10.06 25.87
N ALA A 111 -23.64 -8.75 25.61
CA ALA A 111 -24.43 -8.13 24.55
C ALA A 111 -23.98 -8.55 23.13
N ASN A 112 -22.69 -8.84 22.94
CA ASN A 112 -22.10 -9.15 21.64
C ASN A 112 -21.71 -10.63 21.47
N GLN A 113 -21.97 -11.48 22.47
CA GLN A 113 -21.59 -12.90 22.47
C GLN A 113 -20.08 -13.12 22.25
N THR A 114 -19.26 -12.33 22.94
CA THR A 114 -17.79 -12.41 22.89
C THR A 114 -17.20 -12.82 24.23
N ASN A 115 -15.89 -13.08 24.26
CA ASN A 115 -15.15 -13.40 25.48
C ASN A 115 -13.81 -12.63 25.50
N LEU A 116 -13.89 -11.31 25.36
CA LEU A 116 -12.72 -10.42 25.31
C LEU A 116 -12.19 -10.15 26.72
N GLN A 117 -10.87 -10.11 26.87
CA GLN A 117 -10.23 -9.78 28.15
C GLN A 117 -10.22 -8.26 28.38
N PRO A 118 -10.36 -7.76 29.62
CA PRO A 118 -10.20 -6.33 29.87
C PRO A 118 -8.75 -5.90 29.62
N LEU A 119 -8.54 -4.81 28.88
CA LEU A 119 -7.20 -4.23 28.72
C LEU A 119 -6.74 -3.63 30.06
N PRO A 120 -5.56 -4.00 30.60
CA PRO A 120 -5.07 -3.43 31.85
C PRO A 120 -4.89 -1.91 31.75
N ALA A 121 -5.34 -1.17 32.77
CA ALA A 121 -5.26 0.29 32.78
C ALA A 121 -3.82 0.84 32.67
N LYS A 122 -2.80 0.07 33.10
CA LYS A 122 -1.39 0.46 32.96
C LYS A 122 -0.93 0.56 31.50
N ASN A 123 -1.62 -0.13 30.59
CA ASN A 123 -1.30 -0.19 29.16
C ASN A 123 -1.98 0.94 28.36
N VAL A 124 -2.61 1.89 29.05
CA VAL A 124 -3.31 3.01 28.43
C VAL A 124 -2.88 4.29 29.11
N SER A 125 -2.36 5.22 28.32
CA SER A 125 -2.11 6.60 28.75
C SER A 125 -3.11 7.53 28.08
N ILE A 126 -3.69 8.45 28.85
CA ILE A 126 -4.65 9.43 28.37
C ILE A 126 -4.08 10.82 28.64
N GLY A 127 -3.95 11.63 27.58
CA GLY A 127 -3.49 13.01 27.68
C GLY A 127 -4.41 13.86 28.59
N ASN A 128 -3.91 15.00 29.06
CA ASN A 128 -4.67 16.01 29.81
C ASN A 128 -5.57 15.46 30.94
N GLY A 129 -5.20 14.34 31.57
CA GLY A 129 -6.01 13.69 32.61
C GLY A 129 -7.42 13.28 32.17
N GLY A 130 -7.67 13.09 30.87
CA GLY A 130 -8.98 12.76 30.32
C GLY A 130 -9.89 13.94 30.02
N ALA A 131 -9.47 15.18 30.26
CA ALA A 131 -10.35 16.34 30.07
C ALA A 131 -10.46 16.78 28.60
N LEU A 132 -11.69 16.82 28.09
CA LEU A 132 -12.08 17.34 26.79
C LEU A 132 -12.96 18.59 26.98
N THR A 133 -12.50 19.74 26.50
CA THR A 133 -13.25 21.01 26.62
C THR A 133 -13.72 21.50 25.26
N VAL A 134 -15.03 21.62 25.09
CA VAL A 134 -15.67 22.32 23.97
C VAL A 134 -15.79 23.79 24.36
N THR A 135 -15.09 24.66 23.63
CA THR A 135 -15.09 26.10 23.91
C THR A 135 -16.45 26.72 23.58
N ALA A 136 -16.88 27.72 24.35
CA ALA A 136 -18.12 28.44 24.09
C ALA A 136 -18.20 28.94 22.63
N GLY A 137 -19.36 28.76 22.00
CA GLY A 137 -19.58 29.11 20.58
C GLY A 137 -19.04 28.10 19.56
N THR A 138 -18.42 27.00 20.01
CA THR A 138 -17.98 25.89 19.15
C THR A 138 -18.79 24.63 19.42
N THR A 139 -18.65 23.60 18.58
CA THR A 139 -19.34 22.31 18.73
C THR A 139 -18.38 21.13 18.91
N VAL A 140 -17.07 21.36 18.86
CA VAL A 140 -16.04 20.30 18.87
C VAL A 140 -14.91 20.73 19.79
N SER A 141 -14.43 19.83 20.63
CA SER A 141 -13.26 20.05 21.48
C SER A 141 -11.96 19.98 20.68
N ASP A 142 -10.87 20.47 21.27
CA ASP A 142 -9.55 20.05 20.82
C ASP A 142 -9.38 18.52 21.00
N PRO A 143 -8.58 17.86 20.14
CA PRO A 143 -8.34 16.43 20.25
C PRO A 143 -7.51 16.09 21.50
N LEU A 144 -7.82 14.95 22.10
CA LEU A 144 -7.11 14.36 23.22
C LEU A 144 -6.43 13.06 22.77
N GLU A 145 -5.15 12.92 23.08
CA GLU A 145 -4.39 11.73 22.73
C GLU A 145 -4.65 10.58 23.72
N VAL A 146 -4.81 9.38 23.17
CA VAL A 146 -4.93 8.10 23.90
C VAL A 146 -3.89 7.16 23.33
N THR A 147 -2.99 6.68 24.18
CA THR A 147 -1.82 5.88 23.80
C THR A 147 -1.93 4.49 24.39
N PHE A 148 -1.70 3.47 23.58
CA PHE A 148 -1.82 2.06 23.90
C PHE A 148 -0.46 1.39 23.85
N SER A 149 -0.10 0.68 24.91
CA SER A 149 1.20 -0.01 25.03
C SER A 149 1.03 -1.52 25.12
N ALA A 150 1.89 -2.27 24.44
CA ALA A 150 1.92 -3.73 24.51
C ALA A 150 2.63 -4.27 25.78
N ASP A 151 3.23 -3.39 26.59
CA ASP A 151 4.14 -3.78 27.67
C ASP A 151 3.50 -4.77 28.68
N GLY A 152 4.09 -5.97 28.74
CA GLY A 152 3.66 -7.06 29.60
C GLY A 152 2.25 -7.61 29.29
N LEU A 153 1.75 -7.43 28.07
CA LEU A 153 0.54 -8.11 27.58
C LEU A 153 0.91 -9.39 26.83
N ALA A 154 0.16 -10.46 27.10
CA ALA A 154 0.23 -11.68 26.31
C ALA A 154 -0.57 -11.53 24.99
N PRO A 155 -0.28 -12.33 23.96
CA PRO A 155 -1.04 -12.33 22.71
C PRO A 155 -2.52 -12.63 22.96
N GLY A 156 -3.39 -11.93 22.23
CA GLY A 156 -4.83 -12.07 22.36
C GLY A 156 -5.58 -10.77 22.09
N THR A 157 -6.90 -10.83 22.17
CA THR A 157 -7.76 -9.66 21.99
C THR A 157 -8.29 -9.17 23.33
N TYR A 158 -8.00 -7.91 23.61
CA TYR A 158 -8.44 -7.16 24.78
C TYR A 158 -9.50 -6.14 24.39
N LEU A 159 -10.31 -5.72 25.36
CA LEU A 159 -11.31 -4.69 25.23
C LEU A 159 -11.02 -3.56 26.21
N LEU A 160 -11.01 -2.33 25.71
CA LEU A 160 -10.97 -1.12 26.53
C LEU A 160 -12.23 -0.28 26.24
N PRO A 161 -13.21 -0.28 27.15
CA PRO A 161 -14.27 0.71 27.17
C PRO A 161 -13.71 2.04 27.71
N LEU A 162 -13.80 3.09 26.90
CA LEU A 162 -13.43 4.45 27.27
C LEU A 162 -14.71 5.27 27.41
N ALA A 163 -15.12 5.51 28.65
CA ALA A 163 -16.40 6.13 28.99
C ALA A 163 -16.25 7.60 29.32
N VAL A 164 -17.27 8.39 28.98
CA VAL A 164 -17.45 9.74 29.49
C VAL A 164 -18.03 9.66 30.90
N GLN A 165 -17.39 10.32 31.87
CA GLN A 165 -17.92 10.36 33.23
C GLN A 165 -19.29 11.05 33.27
N ASP A 166 -20.22 10.46 34.02
CA ASP A 166 -21.60 10.95 34.20
C ASP A 166 -22.44 11.08 32.90
N ALA A 167 -22.06 10.37 31.84
CA ALA A 167 -22.83 10.28 30.59
C ALA A 167 -22.83 8.85 30.02
N ASP A 168 -23.90 8.48 29.32
CA ASP A 168 -24.07 7.16 28.69
C ASP A 168 -23.31 7.05 27.34
N GLU A 169 -22.11 7.62 27.26
CA GLU A 169 -21.30 7.70 26.04
C GLU A 169 -19.98 6.93 26.24
N VAL A 170 -19.75 5.93 25.38
CA VAL A 170 -18.60 5.02 25.48
C VAL A 170 -18.01 4.74 24.10
N LEU A 171 -16.68 4.77 23.99
CA LEU A 171 -15.94 4.22 22.86
C LEU A 171 -15.33 2.87 23.26
N TYR A 172 -15.48 1.86 22.42
CA TYR A 172 -14.91 0.54 22.64
C TYR A 172 -13.68 0.34 21.75
N TYR A 173 -12.51 0.23 22.36
CA TYR A 173 -11.30 -0.17 21.67
C TYR A 173 -11.12 -1.69 21.75
N GLY A 174 -11.15 -2.36 20.60
CA GLY A 174 -10.73 -3.75 20.48
C GLY A 174 -9.23 -3.80 20.23
N VAL A 175 -8.44 -4.10 21.26
CA VAL A 175 -6.98 -4.09 21.20
C VAL A 175 -6.48 -5.52 20.96
N THR A 176 -6.01 -5.80 19.76
CA THR A 176 -5.41 -7.10 19.44
C THR A 176 -3.91 -7.00 19.66
N VAL A 177 -3.40 -7.74 20.63
CA VAL A 177 -1.97 -7.98 20.81
C VAL A 177 -1.64 -9.22 19.98
N ARG A 178 -0.95 -9.00 18.87
CA ARG A 178 -0.42 -10.09 18.07
C ARG A 178 0.77 -10.68 18.82
N GLU A 179 0.90 -12.01 18.80
CA GLU A 179 2.18 -12.64 19.09
C GLU A 179 3.19 -12.02 18.12
N PHE A 180 4.31 -11.54 18.65
CA PHE A 180 5.44 -11.27 17.78
C PHE A 180 5.99 -12.63 17.36
N ASP A 181 5.29 -13.24 16.41
CA ASP A 181 5.84 -14.33 15.64
C ASP A 181 6.95 -13.67 14.83
N GLU A 182 8.17 -13.81 15.34
CA GLU A 182 9.33 -13.16 14.76
C GLU A 182 9.41 -13.44 13.28
N ASN A 183 8.96 -14.62 12.81
CA ASN A 183 8.73 -14.99 11.42
C ASN A 183 7.98 -16.34 11.33
N ILE A 184 6.90 -16.44 10.53
CA ILE A 184 6.03 -17.64 10.33
C ILE A 184 6.83 -18.91 9.93
N TYR A 185 8.09 -18.74 9.50
CA TYR A 185 8.97 -19.80 9.03
C TYR A 185 10.28 -19.97 9.84
N GLN A 186 10.51 -19.23 10.94
CA GLN A 186 11.82 -19.24 11.63
C GLN A 186 11.94 -20.16 12.84
N ASP A 187 10.89 -20.86 13.27
CA ASP A 187 10.94 -21.82 14.39
C ASP A 187 11.70 -21.29 15.65
N GLY A 188 11.72 -19.96 15.88
CA GLY A 188 12.42 -19.30 17.01
C GLY A 188 13.95 -19.16 16.90
N ASP A 189 14.53 -19.08 15.69
CA ASP A 189 15.97 -18.84 15.48
C ASP A 189 16.31 -17.37 15.16
N ASP A 190 16.75 -16.62 16.18
CA ASP A 190 17.11 -15.20 16.11
C ASP A 190 18.27 -14.88 15.14
N LEU A 191 19.05 -15.89 14.68
CA LEU A 191 20.17 -15.70 13.72
C LEU A 191 19.71 -15.14 12.36
N TYR A 192 18.41 -15.14 12.10
CA TYR A 192 17.78 -14.63 10.89
C TYR A 192 17.01 -13.32 11.09
N ASN A 193 17.10 -12.72 12.28
CA ASN A 193 16.66 -11.35 12.49
C ASN A 193 17.70 -10.38 11.92
N ILE A 194 17.37 -9.75 10.78
CA ILE A 194 18.27 -8.87 10.05
C ILE A 194 17.58 -7.51 9.93
N GLU A 195 18.22 -6.48 10.45
CA GLU A 195 17.70 -5.10 10.44
C GLU A 195 17.51 -4.58 9.00
N LEU A 196 16.64 -3.59 8.84
CA LEU A 196 16.39 -2.96 7.54
C LEU A 196 17.59 -2.14 7.09
N ASP A 197 17.89 -2.19 5.78
CA ASP A 197 19.07 -1.54 5.22
C ASP A 197 19.09 -0.02 5.43
N THR A 198 20.27 0.47 5.81
CA THR A 198 20.59 1.88 6.01
C THR A 198 21.59 2.43 4.99
N GLU A 199 22.28 1.56 4.23
CA GLU A 199 23.14 1.97 3.11
C GLU A 199 22.29 2.31 1.87
N TRP A 200 21.29 1.47 1.56
CA TRP A 200 20.38 1.64 0.43
C TRP A 200 18.93 1.85 0.86
N THR A 201 18.23 2.72 0.13
CA THR A 201 16.77 2.79 0.11
C THR A 201 16.27 1.96 -1.07
N THR A 202 15.96 0.70 -0.82
CA THR A 202 15.43 -0.21 -1.84
C THR A 202 13.91 -0.13 -1.93
N VAL A 203 13.38 -0.09 -3.15
CA VAL A 203 11.94 -0.09 -3.44
C VAL A 203 11.58 -1.40 -4.14
N PHE A 204 10.65 -2.17 -3.59
CA PHE A 204 10.16 -3.39 -4.20
C PHE A 204 8.72 -3.21 -4.68
N TYR A 205 8.46 -3.47 -5.96
CA TYR A 205 7.10 -3.63 -6.44
C TYR A 205 6.64 -5.08 -6.23
N LEU A 206 5.39 -5.27 -5.81
CA LEU A 206 4.79 -6.59 -5.67
C LEU A 206 3.39 -6.60 -6.27
N ASN A 207 3.19 -7.46 -7.25
CA ASN A 207 1.88 -7.79 -7.78
C ASN A 207 1.16 -8.76 -6.84
N THR A 208 0.21 -8.26 -6.05
CA THR A 208 -0.56 -9.07 -5.09
C THR A 208 -1.41 -10.13 -5.78
N SER A 209 -1.67 -10.02 -7.08
CA SER A 209 -2.35 -11.09 -7.83
C SER A 209 -1.46 -12.32 -8.08
N GLU A 210 -0.16 -12.22 -7.83
CA GLU A 210 0.82 -13.28 -8.07
C GLU A 210 1.51 -13.72 -6.77
N VAL A 211 1.87 -12.77 -5.91
CA VAL A 211 2.70 -13.02 -4.72
C VAL A 211 2.07 -12.48 -3.43
N GLN A 212 2.44 -13.11 -2.33
CA GLN A 212 2.15 -12.66 -0.97
C GLN A 212 3.03 -11.44 -0.63
N ALA A 213 2.46 -10.39 -0.03
CA ALA A 213 3.20 -9.14 0.22
C ALA A 213 4.43 -9.31 1.12
N HIS A 214 4.36 -10.19 2.12
CA HIS A 214 5.48 -10.43 3.03
C HIS A 214 6.68 -11.12 2.36
N TYR A 215 6.59 -11.56 1.09
CA TYR A 215 7.75 -12.05 0.34
C TYR A 215 8.93 -11.07 0.41
N ALA A 216 8.66 -9.77 0.35
CA ALA A 216 9.66 -8.72 0.47
C ALA A 216 10.45 -8.75 1.78
N ASP A 217 9.86 -9.24 2.88
CA ASP A 217 10.53 -9.31 4.17
C ASP A 217 11.67 -10.33 4.19
N TYR A 218 11.66 -11.29 3.26
CA TYR A 218 12.58 -12.42 3.25
C TYR A 218 13.82 -12.18 2.40
N VAL A 219 13.94 -11.02 1.76
CA VAL A 219 15.12 -10.68 0.94
C VAL A 219 16.13 -9.93 1.79
N ALA A 220 17.37 -10.42 1.83
CA ALA A 220 18.47 -9.79 2.55
C ALA A 220 19.76 -9.84 1.75
N TRP A 221 20.73 -9.06 2.17
CA TRP A 221 22.07 -9.06 1.62
C TRP A 221 23.14 -9.00 2.71
N GLU A 222 24.32 -9.47 2.36
CA GLU A 222 25.53 -9.43 3.16
C GLU A 222 26.65 -8.86 2.31
N LYS A 223 27.47 -8.00 2.92
CA LYS A 223 28.70 -7.47 2.38
C LYS A 223 29.85 -8.14 3.11
N GLN A 224 30.72 -8.80 2.34
CA GLN A 224 31.86 -9.55 2.85
C GLN A 224 33.16 -8.91 2.35
N ASP A 225 34.15 -8.72 3.22
CA ASP A 225 35.47 -8.23 2.84
C ASP A 225 36.20 -9.29 2.00
N MET A 226 36.71 -8.91 0.83
CA MET A 226 37.34 -9.85 -0.11
C MET A 226 38.76 -10.28 0.30
N THR A 227 39.36 -9.63 1.29
CA THR A 227 40.68 -9.98 1.84
C THR A 227 40.57 -10.85 3.08
N THR A 228 39.69 -10.49 4.02
CA THR A 228 39.53 -11.22 5.30
C THR A 228 38.46 -12.30 5.24
N PHE A 229 37.55 -12.22 4.26
CA PHE A 229 36.35 -13.05 4.15
C PHE A 229 35.39 -12.89 5.34
N GLU A 230 35.47 -11.78 6.07
CA GLU A 230 34.55 -11.49 7.17
C GLU A 230 33.30 -10.75 6.66
N SER A 231 32.14 -11.10 7.22
CA SER A 231 30.92 -10.33 7.05
C SER A 231 31.08 -8.99 7.77
N VAL A 232 31.02 -7.89 7.02
CA VAL A 232 31.19 -6.53 7.56
C VAL A 232 29.88 -5.76 7.66
N TYR A 233 28.86 -6.19 6.93
CA TYR A 233 27.52 -5.62 6.98
C TYR A 233 26.49 -6.63 6.50
N ARG A 234 25.33 -6.67 7.14
CA ARG A 234 24.21 -7.52 6.76
C ARG A 234 22.92 -6.76 7.00
N ALA A 235 22.05 -6.70 6.00
CA ALA A 235 20.79 -5.99 6.11
C ALA A 235 19.67 -6.69 5.32
N SER A 236 18.43 -6.44 5.70
CA SER A 236 17.25 -6.83 4.94
C SER A 236 16.87 -5.72 3.97
N LEU A 237 16.38 -6.09 2.79
CA LEU A 237 16.01 -5.17 1.72
C LEU A 237 14.50 -4.89 1.74
N GLY A 238 14.06 -3.97 0.87
CA GLY A 238 12.68 -3.54 0.71
C GLY A 238 12.27 -2.46 1.71
N ASN A 239 12.96 -1.32 1.71
CA ASN A 239 12.61 -0.18 2.57
C ASN A 239 11.22 0.38 2.25
N ILE A 240 10.86 0.43 0.96
CA ILE A 240 9.54 0.83 0.49
C ILE A 240 8.94 -0.32 -0.31
N ILE A 241 7.82 -0.84 0.15
CA ILE A 241 7.07 -1.92 -0.50
C ILE A 241 5.91 -1.29 -1.23
N VAL A 242 5.87 -1.44 -2.55
CA VAL A 242 4.84 -0.88 -3.44
C VAL A 242 3.93 -2.02 -3.89
N LEU A 243 2.77 -2.14 -3.22
CA LEU A 243 1.77 -3.15 -3.52
C LEU A 243 0.92 -2.71 -4.72
N ARG A 244 0.67 -3.63 -5.64
CA ARG A 244 -0.19 -3.39 -6.80
C ARG A 244 -1.10 -4.60 -7.05
N ILE A 245 -2.27 -4.45 -7.67
CA ILE A 245 -2.72 -3.27 -8.42
C ILE A 245 -3.88 -2.53 -7.76
N ALA A 246 -3.82 -1.20 -7.81
CA ALA A 246 -4.96 -0.30 -7.70
C ALA A 246 -5.02 0.62 -8.92
N GLN A 247 -6.23 0.89 -9.41
CA GLN A 247 -6.40 1.55 -10.70
C GLN A 247 -7.31 2.79 -10.66
N VAL A 248 -7.11 3.68 -11.62
CA VAL A 248 -8.04 4.74 -12.00
C VAL A 248 -9.05 4.15 -12.99
N ASP A 249 -10.25 3.85 -12.50
CA ASP A 249 -11.39 3.39 -13.31
C ASP A 249 -12.40 4.53 -13.54
N TYR A 250 -13.40 4.28 -14.37
CA TYR A 250 -14.40 5.26 -14.75
C TYR A 250 -15.81 4.67 -14.81
N ASP A 251 -16.71 5.22 -14.00
CA ASP A 251 -18.14 4.95 -14.13
C ASP A 251 -18.76 5.94 -15.13
N ALA A 252 -19.06 5.45 -16.33
CA ALA A 252 -19.67 6.24 -17.38
C ALA A 252 -21.10 6.71 -17.07
N ALA A 253 -21.84 5.99 -16.21
CA ALA A 253 -23.22 6.35 -15.87
C ALA A 253 -23.27 7.60 -14.97
N SER A 254 -22.37 7.69 -13.99
CA SER A 254 -22.26 8.84 -13.08
C SER A 254 -21.18 9.84 -13.50
N GLN A 255 -20.42 9.56 -14.56
CA GLN A 255 -19.25 10.34 -15.01
C GLN A 255 -18.17 10.51 -13.93
N ARG A 256 -18.08 9.53 -13.04
CA ARG A 256 -17.24 9.56 -11.84
C ARG A 256 -15.96 8.76 -12.05
N VAL A 257 -14.84 9.33 -11.60
CA VAL A 257 -13.56 8.62 -11.54
C VAL A 257 -13.54 7.77 -10.28
N ILE A 258 -13.21 6.49 -10.43
CA ILE A 258 -13.27 5.51 -9.34
C ILE A 258 -11.86 5.07 -9.00
N PHE A 259 -11.52 5.12 -7.71
CA PHE A 259 -10.36 4.42 -7.19
C PHE A 259 -10.70 2.95 -7.02
N ALA A 260 -10.07 2.08 -7.81
CA ALA A 260 -10.39 0.67 -7.92
C ALA A 260 -9.19 -0.23 -7.56
N PRO A 261 -8.97 -0.51 -6.26
CA PRO A 261 -8.10 -1.60 -5.83
C PRO A 261 -8.60 -2.95 -6.33
N SER A 262 -7.68 -3.85 -6.69
CA SER A 262 -8.04 -5.25 -7.01
C SER A 262 -8.53 -6.01 -5.77
N SER A 263 -9.31 -7.08 -5.98
CA SER A 263 -9.74 -7.98 -4.90
C SER A 263 -8.56 -8.61 -4.16
N ASP A 264 -7.46 -8.83 -4.87
CA ASP A 264 -6.23 -9.43 -4.33
C ASP A 264 -5.48 -8.46 -3.42
N LEU A 265 -5.45 -7.18 -3.80
CA LEU A 265 -4.94 -6.12 -2.94
C LEU A 265 -5.82 -5.95 -1.70
N PHE A 266 -7.15 -5.95 -1.85
CA PHE A 266 -8.07 -5.92 -0.70
C PHE A 266 -7.82 -7.09 0.25
N TYR A 267 -7.73 -8.32 -0.26
CA TYR A 267 -7.48 -9.49 0.56
C TYR A 267 -6.18 -9.35 1.36
N THR A 268 -5.10 -8.93 0.69
CA THR A 268 -3.79 -8.71 1.32
C THR A 268 -3.87 -7.70 2.48
N LEU A 269 -4.63 -6.62 2.31
CA LEU A 269 -4.77 -5.55 3.31
C LEU A 269 -5.72 -5.93 4.45
N GLU A 270 -6.83 -6.62 4.16
CA GLU A 270 -7.77 -7.14 5.14
C GLU A 270 -7.11 -8.20 6.04
N HIS A 271 -6.14 -8.95 5.51
CA HIS A 271 -5.34 -9.95 6.22
C HIS A 271 -3.93 -9.44 6.56
N SER A 272 -3.82 -8.14 6.83
CA SER A 272 -2.56 -7.44 7.11
C SER A 272 -1.74 -8.06 8.25
N ASP A 273 -2.36 -8.72 9.23
CA ASP A 273 -1.62 -9.39 10.32
C ASP A 273 -0.67 -10.47 9.80
N LYS A 274 -1.06 -11.16 8.71
CA LYS A 274 -0.23 -12.18 8.05
C LYS A 274 0.69 -11.58 7.00
N TYR A 275 0.17 -10.68 6.16
CA TYR A 275 0.89 -10.27 4.96
C TYR A 275 1.69 -8.98 5.09
N ILE A 276 1.47 -8.18 6.13
CA ILE A 276 1.98 -6.79 6.20
C ILE A 276 2.59 -6.45 7.57
N ALA A 277 1.96 -6.84 8.68
CA ALA A 277 2.32 -6.37 10.02
C ALA A 277 3.80 -6.54 10.34
N GLN A 278 4.35 -7.74 10.12
CA GLN A 278 5.78 -8.04 10.32
C GLN A 278 6.71 -7.10 9.53
N MET A 279 6.33 -6.70 8.31
CA MET A 279 7.14 -5.75 7.53
C MET A 279 7.12 -4.36 8.15
N LYS A 280 5.95 -3.89 8.61
CA LYS A 280 5.82 -2.57 9.27
C LYS A 280 6.56 -2.54 10.60
N ASP A 281 6.48 -3.60 11.39
CA ASP A 281 7.20 -3.75 12.66
C ASP A 281 8.72 -3.71 12.43
N LYS A 282 9.20 -4.15 11.27
CA LYS A 282 10.62 -4.07 10.86
C LYS A 282 10.97 -2.73 10.17
N GLY A 283 10.12 -1.72 10.29
CA GLY A 283 10.35 -0.36 9.81
C GLY A 283 10.09 -0.11 8.32
N ARG A 284 9.61 -1.10 7.56
CA ARG A 284 9.32 -0.94 6.12
C ARG A 284 8.09 -0.07 5.91
N LYS A 285 8.11 0.70 4.82
CA LYS A 285 6.99 1.55 4.39
C LYS A 285 6.13 0.85 3.36
N ILE A 286 4.84 0.73 3.63
CA ILE A 286 3.87 0.04 2.79
C ILE A 286 3.06 1.06 1.99
N CYS A 287 3.32 1.11 0.69
CA CYS A 287 2.67 1.98 -0.28
C CYS A 287 1.81 1.18 -1.26
N VAL A 288 0.82 1.83 -1.88
CA VAL A 288 0.04 1.25 -2.97
C VAL A 288 0.31 1.98 -4.29
N CYS A 289 0.57 1.23 -5.36
CA CYS A 289 0.69 1.76 -6.71
C CYS A 289 -0.70 2.01 -7.31
N ILE A 290 -0.90 3.22 -7.80
CA ILE A 290 -2.07 3.63 -8.57
C ILE A 290 -1.66 3.79 -10.02
N GLU A 291 -2.36 3.09 -10.92
CA GLU A 291 -2.13 3.12 -12.37
C GLU A 291 -3.46 3.20 -13.15
N GLY A 292 -3.44 3.25 -14.49
CA GLY A 292 -4.65 3.37 -15.30
C GLY A 292 -5.38 2.05 -15.54
N ALA A 293 -6.72 2.09 -15.61
CA ALA A 293 -7.57 0.93 -15.94
C ALA A 293 -7.90 0.80 -17.45
N GLY A 294 -7.22 1.53 -18.31
CA GLY A 294 -7.44 1.52 -19.76
C GLY A 294 -8.78 2.10 -20.18
N LYS A 295 -9.38 3.02 -19.42
CA LYS A 295 -10.71 3.60 -19.74
C LYS A 295 -10.66 4.94 -20.47
N GLY A 296 -9.47 5.48 -20.70
CA GLY A 296 -9.27 6.79 -21.33
C GLY A 296 -9.37 7.97 -20.38
N ILE A 297 -9.59 7.71 -19.09
CA ILE A 297 -9.39 8.67 -18.00
C ILE A 297 -8.16 8.25 -17.20
N GLY A 298 -7.40 9.22 -16.70
CA GLY A 298 -6.17 9.01 -15.94
C GLY A 298 -5.68 10.32 -15.31
N PHE A 299 -4.48 10.33 -14.76
CA PHE A 299 -3.95 11.47 -14.01
C PHE A 299 -3.85 12.77 -14.83
N CYS A 300 -3.70 12.68 -16.15
CA CYS A 300 -3.51 13.83 -17.04
C CYS A 300 -4.79 14.43 -17.62
N ASN A 301 -5.99 13.95 -17.27
CA ASN A 301 -7.22 14.46 -17.89
C ASN A 301 -8.46 14.54 -16.99
N MET A 302 -8.29 14.46 -15.67
CA MET A 302 -9.37 14.69 -14.70
C MET A 302 -9.69 16.19 -14.55
N THR A 303 -10.95 16.49 -14.32
CA THR A 303 -11.41 17.82 -13.86
C THR A 303 -11.10 18.04 -12.39
N ASP A 304 -11.10 19.29 -11.92
CA ASP A 304 -10.85 19.63 -10.51
C ASP A 304 -11.84 18.93 -9.55
N ALA A 305 -13.11 18.76 -9.96
CA ALA A 305 -14.12 18.05 -9.18
C ALA A 305 -13.83 16.54 -9.10
N GLN A 306 -13.41 15.93 -10.21
CA GLN A 306 -13.01 14.52 -10.24
C GLN A 306 -11.74 14.28 -9.43
N ILE A 307 -10.76 15.20 -9.48
CA ILE A 307 -9.56 15.14 -8.63
C ILE A 307 -9.96 15.17 -7.16
N ALA A 308 -10.81 16.11 -6.74
CA ALA A 308 -11.23 16.22 -5.34
C ALA A 308 -11.93 14.95 -4.84
N ASP A 309 -12.84 14.38 -5.64
CA ASP A 309 -13.53 13.14 -5.30
C ASP A 309 -12.60 11.92 -5.28
N PHE A 310 -11.75 11.76 -6.29
CA PHE A 310 -10.77 10.67 -6.37
C PHE A 310 -9.77 10.71 -5.20
N VAL A 311 -9.26 11.89 -4.86
CA VAL A 311 -8.38 12.12 -3.70
C VAL A 311 -9.07 11.73 -2.40
N SER A 312 -10.37 12.04 -2.26
CA SER A 312 -11.15 11.62 -1.10
C SER A 312 -11.26 10.09 -0.98
N GLN A 313 -11.50 9.40 -2.11
CA GLN A 313 -11.53 7.93 -2.14
C GLN A 313 -10.18 7.32 -1.72
N VAL A 314 -9.07 7.82 -2.28
CA VAL A 314 -7.71 7.35 -1.93
C VAL A 314 -7.38 7.64 -0.46
N LYS A 315 -7.70 8.84 0.05
CA LYS A 315 -7.48 9.19 1.46
C LYS A 315 -8.17 8.20 2.39
N VAL A 316 -9.45 7.91 2.15
CA VAL A 316 -10.22 6.95 2.96
C VAL A 316 -9.56 5.57 2.93
N PHE A 317 -9.12 5.11 1.76
CA PHE A 317 -8.44 3.81 1.65
C PHE A 317 -7.11 3.76 2.42
N VAL A 318 -6.25 4.76 2.25
CA VAL A 318 -4.95 4.84 2.93
C VAL A 318 -5.12 4.96 4.45
N GLU A 319 -6.13 5.69 4.92
CA GLU A 319 -6.47 5.76 6.36
C GLU A 319 -7.08 4.46 6.89
N THR A 320 -7.94 3.79 6.13
CA THR A 320 -8.62 2.56 6.56
C THR A 320 -7.63 1.41 6.76
N TYR A 321 -6.64 1.30 5.87
CA TYR A 321 -5.65 0.21 5.89
C TYR A 321 -4.30 0.62 6.48
N ASP A 322 -4.22 1.80 7.10
CA ASP A 322 -3.01 2.32 7.75
C ASP A 322 -1.76 2.21 6.84
N LEU A 323 -1.90 2.68 5.61
CA LEU A 323 -0.82 2.65 4.62
C LEU A 323 0.16 3.81 4.84
N ASP A 324 1.45 3.53 4.67
CA ASP A 324 2.51 4.53 4.78
C ASP A 324 2.53 5.50 3.59
N GLY A 325 1.87 5.18 2.47
CA GLY A 325 1.82 6.09 1.33
C GLY A 325 1.21 5.54 0.05
N ILE A 326 1.43 6.28 -1.04
CA ILE A 326 1.03 5.89 -2.40
C ILE A 326 2.17 6.11 -3.40
N ASN A 327 2.11 5.35 -4.49
CA ASN A 327 2.95 5.51 -5.67
C ASN A 327 2.05 5.81 -6.88
N LEU A 328 2.34 6.89 -7.61
CA LEU A 328 1.58 7.28 -8.80
C LEU A 328 2.39 6.95 -10.06
N TRP A 329 1.89 6.01 -10.85
CA TRP A 329 2.49 5.62 -12.12
C TRP A 329 1.48 5.79 -13.26
N ASP A 330 1.61 6.86 -14.05
CA ASP A 330 0.71 7.08 -15.19
C ASP A 330 1.05 6.17 -16.36
N ARG A 331 0.58 4.92 -16.26
CA ARG A 331 0.63 3.94 -17.35
C ARG A 331 -0.73 3.28 -17.50
N GLY A 332 -1.03 2.82 -18.71
CA GLY A 332 -2.24 2.04 -18.95
C GLY A 332 -3.56 2.82 -18.86
N ALA A 333 -3.56 4.16 -18.78
CA ALA A 333 -4.80 4.94 -18.77
C ALA A 333 -5.60 4.81 -20.08
N GLY A 334 -4.89 4.65 -21.21
CA GLY A 334 -5.49 4.52 -22.54
C GLY A 334 -6.13 5.82 -23.03
N TYR A 335 -5.46 6.95 -22.83
CA TYR A 335 -5.92 8.29 -23.24
C TYR A 335 -6.31 8.37 -24.72
N GLY A 336 -7.15 9.36 -25.05
CA GLY A 336 -7.62 9.59 -26.42
C GLY A 336 -8.82 8.74 -26.85
N LYS A 337 -9.43 7.98 -25.94
CA LYS A 337 -10.70 7.29 -26.20
C LYS A 337 -11.83 8.27 -26.48
N GLU A 338 -12.72 7.89 -27.40
CA GLU A 338 -13.90 8.67 -27.76
C GLU A 338 -14.76 8.95 -26.52
N GLY A 339 -15.16 10.21 -26.34
CA GLY A 339 -15.97 10.66 -25.21
C GLY A 339 -15.18 10.98 -23.93
N MET A 340 -13.86 10.75 -23.90
CA MET A 340 -13.01 11.13 -22.77
C MET A 340 -12.32 12.48 -22.99
N PRO A 341 -11.99 13.22 -21.91
CA PRO A 341 -11.24 14.47 -22.03
C PRO A 341 -9.84 14.23 -22.61
N ALA A 342 -9.33 15.20 -23.39
CA ALA A 342 -7.95 15.19 -23.84
C ALA A 342 -6.99 15.36 -22.66
N MET A 343 -5.76 14.85 -22.81
CA MET A 343 -4.69 15.12 -21.86
C MET A 343 -4.41 16.62 -21.75
N ASN A 344 -4.03 17.04 -20.56
CA ASN A 344 -3.52 18.38 -20.29
C ASN A 344 -2.42 18.32 -19.23
N THR A 345 -1.60 19.37 -19.20
CA THR A 345 -0.40 19.45 -18.35
C THR A 345 -0.70 19.87 -16.91
N THR A 346 -1.95 20.17 -16.57
CA THR A 346 -2.30 20.72 -15.23
C THR A 346 -3.02 19.71 -14.34
N SER A 347 -3.67 18.71 -14.90
CA SER A 347 -4.47 17.72 -14.15
C SER A 347 -3.59 16.92 -13.18
N TYR A 348 -2.45 16.40 -13.66
CA TYR A 348 -1.58 15.55 -12.83
C TYR A 348 -0.87 16.36 -11.72
N PRO A 349 -0.29 17.55 -11.98
CA PRO A 349 0.22 18.42 -10.90
C PRO A 349 -0.84 18.80 -9.86
N LYS A 350 -2.07 19.09 -10.29
CA LYS A 350 -3.19 19.37 -9.38
C LYS A 350 -3.56 18.15 -8.53
N LEU A 351 -3.59 16.96 -9.12
CA LEU A 351 -3.81 15.70 -8.42
C LEU A 351 -2.74 15.48 -7.34
N ILE A 352 -1.46 15.60 -7.69
CA ILE A 352 -0.33 15.44 -6.74
C ILE A 352 -0.46 16.41 -5.57
N LYS A 353 -0.70 17.70 -5.87
CA LYS A 353 -0.90 18.73 -4.84
C LYS A 353 -2.10 18.42 -3.93
N ALA A 354 -3.21 17.97 -4.51
CA ALA A 354 -4.40 17.59 -3.76
C ALA A 354 -4.17 16.35 -2.88
N MET A 355 -3.48 15.33 -3.39
CA MET A 355 -3.07 14.14 -2.63
C MET A 355 -2.18 14.52 -1.45
N ARG A 356 -1.14 15.33 -1.66
CA ARG A 356 -0.27 15.80 -0.56
C ARG A 356 -1.07 16.53 0.52
N LYS A 357 -2.00 17.41 0.12
CA LYS A 357 -2.85 18.13 1.08
C LYS A 357 -3.75 17.17 1.88
N ALA A 358 -4.26 16.12 1.23
CA ALA A 358 -5.18 15.17 1.83
C ALA A 358 -4.49 14.14 2.74
N LEU A 359 -3.30 13.68 2.36
CA LEU A 359 -2.55 12.64 3.06
C LEU A 359 -1.59 13.18 4.14
N GLY A 360 -1.27 14.48 4.11
CA GLY A 360 -0.30 15.08 5.03
C GLY A 360 1.15 14.81 4.63
N LYS A 361 2.09 15.15 5.52
CA LYS A 361 3.53 14.93 5.33
C LYS A 361 4.05 13.64 5.95
N ASP A 362 3.26 13.00 6.81
CA ASP A 362 3.63 11.78 7.50
C ASP A 362 3.53 10.54 6.60
N ARG A 363 2.89 10.68 5.43
CA ARG A 363 2.73 9.63 4.42
C ARG A 363 3.56 9.92 3.18
N LEU A 364 4.14 8.85 2.62
CA LEU A 364 4.88 8.90 1.37
C LEU A 364 3.95 9.20 0.19
N LEU A 365 4.37 10.13 -0.66
CA LEU A 365 3.81 10.35 -1.98
C LEU A 365 4.94 10.28 -2.99
N THR A 366 4.98 9.18 -3.76
CA THR A 366 6.03 8.91 -4.75
C THR A 366 5.46 8.94 -6.16
N VAL A 367 6.29 9.33 -7.13
CA VAL A 367 5.88 9.47 -8.54
C VAL A 367 6.85 8.75 -9.45
N VAL A 368 6.31 8.01 -10.42
CA VAL A 368 7.11 7.42 -11.50
C VAL A 368 7.23 8.42 -12.66
N ASP A 369 8.47 8.80 -13.00
CA ASP A 369 8.83 9.66 -14.13
C ASP A 369 8.92 8.83 -15.41
N TYR A 370 7.93 8.99 -16.29
CA TYR A 370 7.81 8.19 -17.51
C TYR A 370 7.08 8.96 -18.59
N GLU A 371 7.66 8.97 -19.80
CA GLU A 371 7.07 9.46 -21.05
C GLU A 371 6.38 10.84 -20.95
N GLU A 372 5.35 11.07 -21.76
CA GLU A 372 4.58 12.31 -21.89
C GLU A 372 3.90 12.76 -20.58
N PRO A 373 3.32 11.88 -19.73
CA PRO A 373 2.59 12.30 -18.52
C PRO A 373 3.37 13.18 -17.54
N THR A 374 4.69 13.05 -17.51
CA THR A 374 5.59 13.70 -16.54
C THR A 374 6.65 14.58 -17.20
N GLU A 375 6.75 14.60 -18.54
CA GLU A 375 7.81 15.30 -19.28
C GLU A 375 7.91 16.80 -18.93
N TYR A 376 6.78 17.42 -18.64
CA TYR A 376 6.64 18.85 -18.38
C TYR A 376 6.79 19.24 -16.90
N PHE A 377 7.08 18.30 -15.98
CA PHE A 377 7.17 18.59 -14.53
C PHE A 377 8.35 19.48 -14.14
N HIS A 378 9.31 19.69 -15.04
CA HIS A 378 10.39 20.66 -14.90
C HIS A 378 9.92 22.13 -15.10
N ASP A 379 8.78 22.33 -15.77
CA ASP A 379 8.27 23.64 -16.15
C ASP A 379 7.09 24.03 -15.24
N THR A 380 7.34 24.99 -14.35
CA THR A 380 6.32 25.47 -13.40
C THR A 380 5.17 26.21 -14.09
N GLU A 381 5.40 26.81 -15.26
CA GLU A 381 4.33 27.47 -16.03
C GLU A 381 3.42 26.42 -16.68
N ALA A 382 4.00 25.41 -17.32
CA ALA A 382 3.24 24.31 -17.95
C ALA A 382 2.39 23.51 -16.94
N THR A 383 2.86 23.39 -15.70
CA THR A 383 2.18 22.70 -14.59
C THR A 383 1.14 23.58 -13.87
N GLY A 384 0.79 24.75 -14.42
CA GLY A 384 -0.22 25.64 -13.86
C GLY A 384 0.24 26.34 -12.58
N GLY A 385 1.54 26.63 -12.46
CA GLY A 385 2.15 27.28 -11.31
C GLY A 385 2.48 26.31 -10.16
N ILE A 386 2.44 25.00 -10.39
CA ILE A 386 2.68 23.98 -9.35
C ILE A 386 4.11 23.44 -9.47
N VAL A 387 4.94 23.76 -8.49
CA VAL A 387 6.26 23.15 -8.31
C VAL A 387 6.07 21.73 -7.78
N VAL A 388 6.00 20.74 -8.68
CA VAL A 388 5.60 19.36 -8.34
C VAL A 388 6.48 18.73 -7.26
N GLY A 389 7.79 18.97 -7.31
CA GLY A 389 8.76 18.45 -6.35
C GLY A 389 8.52 18.85 -4.90
N ASP A 390 7.85 19.99 -4.65
CA ASP A 390 7.51 20.43 -3.29
C ASP A 390 6.44 19.54 -2.63
N TYR A 391 5.74 18.72 -3.41
CA TYR A 391 4.61 17.90 -2.95
C TYR A 391 4.91 16.41 -2.90
N ILE A 392 6.07 15.95 -3.36
CA ILE A 392 6.42 14.51 -3.42
C ILE A 392 7.67 14.20 -2.59
N ASP A 393 7.77 12.96 -2.09
CA ASP A 393 8.92 12.55 -1.28
C ASP A 393 10.07 12.04 -2.13
N TYR A 394 9.74 11.23 -3.13
CA TYR A 394 10.68 10.61 -4.07
C TYR A 394 10.09 10.52 -5.46
N ALA A 395 10.94 10.51 -6.46
CA ALA A 395 10.61 10.09 -7.81
C ALA A 395 11.63 9.08 -8.32
N TRP A 396 11.24 8.26 -9.30
CA TRP A 396 12.15 7.38 -10.02
C TRP A 396 11.59 7.13 -11.41
N HIS A 397 12.45 6.74 -12.35
CA HIS A 397 11.99 6.54 -13.72
C HIS A 397 11.18 5.24 -13.92
N GLY A 398 10.28 5.26 -14.90
CA GLY A 398 9.45 4.11 -15.27
C GLY A 398 9.99 3.26 -16.43
N TYR A 399 11.16 3.60 -16.98
CA TYR A 399 11.83 2.81 -18.04
C TYR A 399 12.39 1.51 -17.45
N VAL A 400 11.52 0.51 -17.35
CA VAL A 400 11.83 -0.83 -16.85
C VAL A 400 11.15 -1.86 -17.76
N SER A 401 11.93 -2.77 -18.31
CA SER A 401 11.48 -3.77 -19.30
C SER A 401 12.30 -5.04 -19.12
N GLU A 402 11.65 -6.20 -19.28
CA GLU A 402 12.33 -7.50 -19.27
C GLU A 402 13.07 -7.80 -20.60
N ASP A 403 12.86 -6.95 -21.62
CA ASP A 403 13.39 -7.14 -22.97
C ASP A 403 14.48 -6.10 -23.34
N GLU A 404 14.78 -5.14 -22.46
CA GLU A 404 15.77 -4.08 -22.71
C GLU A 404 16.81 -4.02 -21.56
N PRO A 405 18.05 -3.55 -21.81
CA PRO A 405 19.04 -3.32 -20.76
C PRO A 405 18.54 -2.40 -19.65
N ILE A 406 19.07 -2.57 -18.42
CA ILE A 406 18.74 -1.72 -17.29
C ILE A 406 19.07 -0.27 -17.65
N ALA A 407 18.05 0.59 -17.58
CA ALA A 407 18.22 2.01 -17.83
C ALA A 407 18.80 2.72 -16.60
N PHE A 408 19.75 3.62 -16.85
CA PHE A 408 20.29 4.54 -15.85
C PHE A 408 19.99 5.97 -16.29
N ILE A 409 19.20 6.71 -15.51
CA ILE A 409 18.71 8.03 -15.89
C ILE A 409 18.95 9.01 -14.75
N ASN A 410 19.83 9.99 -14.98
CA ASN A 410 20.03 11.13 -14.09
C ASN A 410 19.60 12.44 -14.78
N PRO A 411 18.38 12.94 -14.51
CA PRO A 411 17.91 14.18 -15.09
C PRO A 411 18.75 15.41 -14.72
N TYR A 412 19.51 15.36 -13.61
CA TYR A 412 20.26 16.47 -13.05
C TYR A 412 21.68 16.57 -13.62
N ASN A 413 22.21 15.46 -14.15
CA ASN A 413 23.54 15.40 -14.72
C ASN A 413 23.52 14.64 -16.05
N ALA A 414 23.64 15.36 -17.17
CA ALA A 414 23.76 14.76 -18.49
C ALA A 414 25.19 14.33 -18.87
N GLY A 415 26.19 14.70 -18.06
CA GLY A 415 27.62 14.43 -18.29
C GLY A 415 28.17 13.30 -17.42
N THR A 416 27.40 12.23 -17.28
CA THR A 416 27.77 11.03 -16.51
C THR A 416 28.79 10.17 -17.26
N SER A 417 29.59 9.38 -16.54
CA SER A 417 30.49 8.40 -17.16
C SER A 417 29.77 7.15 -17.66
N TYR A 418 28.54 6.90 -17.20
CA TYR A 418 27.64 5.88 -17.74
C TYR A 418 26.71 6.41 -18.82
N THR A 419 26.24 5.51 -19.68
CA THR A 419 25.29 5.85 -20.74
C THR A 419 23.88 6.02 -20.18
N GLN A 420 23.19 7.08 -20.62
CA GLN A 420 21.78 7.30 -20.31
C GLN A 420 20.92 7.07 -21.56
N ASN A 421 20.18 5.97 -21.60
CA ASN A 421 19.37 5.57 -22.75
C ASN A 421 18.19 6.51 -23.03
N TYR A 422 17.74 7.24 -22.01
CA TYR A 422 16.64 8.17 -22.09
C TYR A 422 17.00 9.48 -21.41
N THR A 423 16.53 10.57 -22.00
CA THR A 423 16.71 11.91 -21.44
C THR A 423 15.44 12.34 -20.74
N ARG A 424 15.55 12.68 -19.46
CA ARG A 424 14.51 13.33 -18.65
C ARG A 424 15.01 14.68 -18.15
N LYS A 425 14.12 15.47 -17.56
CA LYS A 425 14.48 16.76 -16.93
C LYS A 425 14.10 16.74 -15.45
N PRO A 426 14.87 17.42 -14.59
CA PRO A 426 14.58 17.48 -13.16
C PRO A 426 13.18 17.99 -12.89
N PHE A 427 12.42 17.32 -12.02
CA PHE A 427 11.16 17.87 -11.55
C PHE A 427 11.42 19.17 -10.78
N ALA A 428 10.66 20.22 -11.08
CA ALA A 428 10.82 21.49 -10.39
C ALA A 428 10.63 21.29 -8.87
N GLY A 429 11.62 21.69 -8.07
CA GLY A 429 11.60 21.60 -6.60
C GLY A 429 12.05 20.27 -6.00
N LEU A 430 12.27 19.21 -6.80
CA LEU A 430 12.74 17.93 -6.28
C LEU A 430 14.27 17.95 -6.16
N PRO A 431 14.86 17.68 -4.98
CA PRO A 431 16.31 17.52 -4.84
C PRO A 431 16.83 16.27 -5.56
N GLU A 432 18.05 16.34 -6.12
CA GLU A 432 18.68 15.21 -6.83
C GLU A 432 18.76 13.94 -5.97
N ALA A 433 19.09 14.08 -4.68
CA ALA A 433 19.15 12.96 -3.73
C ALA A 433 17.82 12.20 -3.53
N LYS A 434 16.71 12.75 -4.03
CA LYS A 434 15.35 12.16 -3.94
C LYS A 434 14.85 11.61 -5.28
N TYR A 435 15.68 11.60 -6.31
CA TYR A 435 15.36 11.01 -7.61
C TYR A 435 16.18 9.72 -7.80
N GLY A 436 15.52 8.56 -7.82
CA GLY A 436 16.16 7.26 -8.09
C GLY A 436 16.52 7.10 -9.57
N ASN A 437 17.78 6.79 -9.85
CA ASN A 437 18.30 6.73 -11.22
C ASN A 437 18.20 5.36 -11.88
N VAL A 438 17.86 4.32 -11.11
CA VAL A 438 17.86 2.94 -11.59
C VAL A 438 16.57 2.22 -11.18
N ASN A 439 16.00 1.50 -12.15
CA ASN A 439 14.85 0.63 -11.97
C ASN A 439 15.15 -0.73 -12.61
N VAL A 440 15.41 -1.73 -11.78
CA VAL A 440 15.95 -3.04 -12.15
C VAL A 440 14.79 -4.00 -12.46
N PRO A 441 14.64 -4.48 -13.71
CA PRO A 441 13.69 -5.52 -14.06
C PRO A 441 14.16 -6.90 -13.58
N PHE A 442 13.25 -7.87 -13.54
CA PHE A 442 13.58 -9.26 -13.26
C PHE A 442 13.70 -10.06 -14.57
N TYR A 443 14.90 -10.16 -15.11
CA TYR A 443 15.15 -10.94 -16.31
C TYR A 443 15.03 -12.45 -16.05
N SER A 444 14.54 -13.18 -17.06
CA SER A 444 14.68 -14.64 -17.12
C SER A 444 16.15 -15.03 -17.12
N GLU A 445 16.54 -16.08 -16.38
CA GLU A 445 17.92 -16.60 -16.38
C GLU A 445 18.41 -17.11 -17.75
N LYS A 446 17.50 -17.21 -18.73
CA LYS A 446 17.81 -17.55 -20.13
C LYS A 446 18.09 -16.33 -21.00
N SER A 447 17.84 -15.13 -20.49
CA SER A 447 18.08 -13.88 -21.21
C SER A 447 19.55 -13.50 -21.11
N ASP A 448 20.13 -13.02 -22.21
CA ASP A 448 21.47 -12.42 -22.20
C ASP A 448 21.52 -11.17 -21.30
N LEU A 449 20.36 -10.57 -20.98
CA LEU A 449 20.22 -9.45 -20.06
C LEU A 449 20.38 -9.85 -18.58
N PHE A 450 20.19 -11.12 -18.23
CA PHE A 450 20.22 -11.57 -16.83
C PHE A 450 21.60 -11.44 -16.19
N MET A 451 22.66 -11.73 -16.96
CA MET A 451 24.03 -11.59 -16.52
C MET A 451 24.87 -11.02 -17.67
N ASP A 452 25.19 -9.74 -17.57
CA ASP A 452 25.98 -8.99 -18.55
C ASP A 452 27.49 -9.21 -18.32
N MET A 453 27.97 -10.43 -18.60
CA MET A 453 29.36 -10.83 -18.34
C MET A 453 30.39 -10.05 -19.18
N ASP A 454 30.03 -9.67 -20.40
CA ASP A 454 30.90 -8.90 -21.30
C ASP A 454 30.92 -7.40 -20.97
N MET A 455 30.08 -6.97 -20.02
CA MET A 455 29.94 -5.61 -19.53
C MET A 455 29.60 -4.57 -20.61
N ASP A 456 28.86 -4.97 -21.64
CA ASP A 456 28.51 -4.13 -22.78
C ASP A 456 27.03 -3.69 -22.79
N MET A 457 26.19 -4.25 -21.91
CA MET A 457 24.76 -3.94 -21.85
C MET A 457 24.40 -2.93 -20.75
N TRP A 458 24.59 -3.30 -19.48
CA TRP A 458 24.13 -2.52 -18.32
C TRP A 458 25.09 -2.54 -17.12
N SER A 459 25.91 -3.57 -16.97
CA SER A 459 26.74 -3.75 -15.77
C SER A 459 27.87 -2.72 -15.66
N MET A 460 28.49 -2.31 -16.78
CA MET A 460 29.43 -1.18 -16.80
C MET A 460 28.75 0.11 -16.34
N ASN A 461 27.51 0.35 -16.80
CA ASN A 461 26.73 1.50 -16.35
C ASN A 461 26.40 1.40 -14.86
N ALA A 462 26.14 0.21 -14.32
CA ALA A 462 25.91 -0.01 -12.89
C ALA A 462 27.14 0.36 -12.04
N ILE A 463 28.33 -0.07 -12.45
CA ILE A 463 29.60 0.26 -11.78
C ILE A 463 29.80 1.78 -11.76
N MET A 464 29.74 2.41 -12.94
CA MET A 464 29.98 3.85 -13.11
C MET A 464 28.91 4.69 -12.40
N TRP A 465 27.64 4.28 -12.46
CA TRP A 465 26.57 4.91 -11.69
C TRP A 465 26.85 4.82 -10.19
N ASN A 466 27.24 3.66 -9.67
CA ASN A 466 27.53 3.48 -8.25
C ASN A 466 28.66 4.41 -7.78
N ILE A 467 29.71 4.59 -8.58
CA ILE A 467 30.83 5.49 -8.28
C ILE A 467 30.37 6.95 -8.23
N GLU A 468 29.50 7.36 -9.15
CA GLU A 468 29.07 8.75 -9.33
C GLU A 468 27.76 9.12 -8.61
N ARG A 469 27.09 8.16 -7.99
CA ARG A 469 25.71 8.32 -7.49
C ARG A 469 25.58 9.47 -6.49
N THR A 470 24.45 10.16 -6.60
CA THR A 470 24.05 11.28 -5.71
C THR A 470 22.85 10.93 -4.82
N ASN A 471 22.34 9.71 -4.95
CA ASN A 471 21.27 9.12 -4.16
C ASN A 471 21.57 7.64 -3.91
N ASN A 472 20.88 7.05 -2.93
CA ASN A 472 20.99 5.64 -2.59
C ASN A 472 19.67 4.89 -2.88
N ILE A 473 18.93 5.29 -3.92
CA ILE A 473 17.63 4.67 -4.24
C ILE A 473 17.82 3.64 -5.35
N ILE A 474 17.44 2.39 -5.07
CA ILE A 474 17.38 1.32 -6.08
C ILE A 474 15.95 0.80 -6.13
N VAL A 475 15.34 0.87 -7.31
CA VAL A 475 13.99 0.34 -7.53
C VAL A 475 14.12 -1.02 -8.20
N PHE A 476 13.33 -2.00 -7.76
CA PHE A 476 13.17 -3.28 -8.43
C PHE A 476 11.73 -3.41 -8.91
N GLY A 477 11.57 -4.04 -10.08
CA GLY A 477 10.27 -4.38 -10.65
C GLY A 477 9.46 -5.33 -9.76
N ASP A 478 8.38 -5.89 -10.31
CA ASP A 478 7.54 -6.83 -9.57
C ASP A 478 8.37 -8.05 -9.13
N LEU A 479 8.48 -8.29 -7.81
CA LEU A 479 9.26 -9.40 -7.29
C LEU A 479 8.74 -10.73 -7.85
N VAL A 480 9.64 -11.49 -8.49
CA VAL A 480 9.30 -12.76 -9.15
C VAL A 480 9.46 -13.96 -8.22
N LEU A 481 8.54 -14.92 -8.34
CA LEU A 481 8.66 -16.22 -7.67
C LEU A 481 9.72 -17.09 -8.35
N PRO A 482 10.28 -18.07 -7.61
CA PRO A 482 11.12 -19.07 -8.21
C PRO A 482 10.41 -19.90 -9.28
N GLN A 483 11.19 -20.35 -10.27
CA GLN A 483 10.74 -21.29 -11.29
C GLN A 483 11.58 -22.58 -11.21
N VAL A 484 10.91 -23.70 -10.97
CA VAL A 484 11.54 -25.04 -10.84
C VAL A 484 12.44 -25.36 -12.03
N ASN A 485 13.65 -25.86 -11.78
CA ASN A 485 14.67 -26.21 -12.79
C ASN A 485 15.22 -25.05 -13.63
N PHE A 486 14.85 -23.80 -13.34
CA PHE A 486 15.27 -22.65 -14.14
C PHE A 486 15.77 -21.50 -13.27
N ALA A 487 14.91 -20.92 -12.45
CA ALA A 487 15.20 -19.74 -11.64
C ALA A 487 14.84 -20.04 -10.18
N GLU A 488 15.55 -20.98 -9.58
CA GLU A 488 15.16 -21.61 -8.30
C GLU A 488 15.25 -20.67 -7.10
N LEU A 489 15.90 -19.51 -7.26
CA LEU A 489 16.05 -18.49 -6.23
C LEU A 489 15.11 -17.28 -6.43
N GLY A 490 14.26 -17.29 -7.46
CA GLY A 490 13.28 -16.22 -7.71
C GLY A 490 13.96 -14.86 -7.88
N CYS A 491 13.53 -13.86 -7.10
CA CYS A 491 14.07 -12.50 -7.19
C CYS A 491 15.54 -12.40 -6.75
N ILE A 492 16.02 -13.33 -5.94
CA ILE A 492 17.38 -13.29 -5.36
C ILE A 492 18.44 -13.29 -6.45
N SER A 493 18.29 -14.10 -7.50
CA SER A 493 19.32 -14.22 -8.54
C SER A 493 19.59 -12.89 -9.25
N MET A 494 18.54 -12.17 -9.63
CA MET A 494 18.71 -10.90 -10.35
C MET A 494 19.22 -9.79 -9.43
N ILE A 495 18.74 -9.73 -8.18
CA ILE A 495 19.23 -8.75 -7.19
C ILE A 495 20.72 -9.02 -6.90
N GLN A 496 21.12 -10.29 -6.75
CA GLN A 496 22.51 -10.70 -6.62
C GLN A 496 23.36 -10.24 -7.80
N ASN A 497 22.90 -10.49 -9.02
CA ASN A 497 23.64 -10.10 -10.22
C ASN A 497 23.84 -8.58 -10.25
N PHE A 498 22.79 -7.80 -10.05
CA PHE A 498 22.88 -6.34 -10.04
C PHE A 498 23.82 -5.82 -8.95
N LEU A 499 23.63 -6.25 -7.70
CA LEU A 499 24.43 -5.77 -6.57
C LEU A 499 25.90 -6.18 -6.69
N SER A 500 26.21 -7.33 -7.30
CA SER A 500 27.60 -7.76 -7.51
C SER A 500 28.43 -6.75 -8.29
N TYR A 501 27.83 -6.01 -9.23
CA TYR A 501 28.52 -4.97 -9.98
C TYR A 501 28.71 -3.67 -9.19
N LEU A 502 27.91 -3.43 -8.15
CA LEU A 502 28.12 -2.27 -7.26
C LEU A 502 29.34 -2.44 -6.33
N ALA A 503 30.00 -3.60 -6.38
CA ALA A 503 31.20 -3.88 -5.57
C ALA A 503 32.47 -3.27 -6.15
N TYR A 504 32.49 -3.01 -7.45
CA TYR A 504 33.66 -2.53 -8.16
C TYR A 504 33.86 -1.02 -7.97
N ASP A 505 35.12 -0.62 -7.86
CA ASP A 505 35.56 0.77 -7.87
C ASP A 505 36.00 1.23 -9.28
N GLU A 506 36.54 2.45 -9.37
CA GLU A 506 37.01 3.05 -10.62
C GLU A 506 38.16 2.29 -11.31
N ASN A 507 38.88 1.44 -10.58
CA ASN A 507 39.96 0.60 -11.09
C ASN A 507 39.49 -0.82 -11.41
N PHE A 508 38.18 -1.10 -11.28
CA PHE A 508 37.60 -2.44 -11.38
C PHE A 508 38.14 -3.41 -10.33
N ASP A 509 38.57 -2.89 -9.18
CA ASP A 509 38.88 -3.69 -8.01
C ASP A 509 37.61 -3.79 -7.12
N ALA A 510 37.39 -4.96 -6.53
CA ALA A 510 36.27 -5.20 -5.62
C ALA A 510 36.80 -5.47 -4.20
N ALA A 511 36.72 -4.46 -3.33
CA ALA A 511 37.10 -4.60 -1.93
C ALA A 511 36.12 -5.48 -1.13
N TYR A 512 34.88 -5.58 -1.61
CA TYR A 512 33.82 -6.36 -0.98
C TYR A 512 33.13 -7.25 -2.01
N SER A 513 32.54 -8.35 -1.58
CA SER A 513 31.53 -9.08 -2.33
C SER A 513 30.17 -8.93 -1.68
N TYR A 514 29.13 -8.89 -2.50
CA TYR A 514 27.76 -8.92 -2.02
C TYR A 514 27.17 -10.33 -2.18
N ASN A 515 26.53 -10.82 -1.13
CA ASN A 515 25.75 -12.04 -1.13
C ASN A 515 24.29 -11.70 -0.86
N VAL A 516 23.41 -11.92 -1.83
CA VAL A 516 21.97 -11.75 -1.67
C VAL A 516 21.38 -13.12 -1.39
N MET A 517 20.50 -13.15 -0.40
CA MET A 517 20.01 -14.38 0.18
C MET A 517 18.56 -14.23 0.60
N MET A 518 17.92 -15.37 0.71
CA MET A 518 16.77 -15.47 1.56
C MET A 518 17.20 -15.40 3.01
N ARG A 519 16.50 -14.61 3.81
CA ARG A 519 16.68 -14.57 5.26
C ARG A 519 16.58 -15.95 5.87
N ILE A 520 15.69 -16.79 5.35
CA ILE A 520 15.60 -18.19 5.74
C ILE A 520 16.32 -19.04 4.71
N TYR A 521 17.37 -19.71 5.18
CA TYR A 521 18.16 -20.59 4.37
C TYR A 521 17.31 -21.72 3.77
N ASN A 522 17.39 -21.90 2.44
CA ASN A 522 16.71 -22.94 1.68
C ASN A 522 15.18 -22.97 1.84
N ILE A 523 14.53 -21.83 2.12
CA ILE A 523 13.08 -21.77 2.31
C ILE A 523 12.30 -22.42 1.15
N TYR A 524 12.74 -22.22 -0.10
CA TYR A 524 12.06 -22.80 -1.26
C TYR A 524 12.20 -24.32 -1.38
N HIS A 525 13.34 -24.89 -0.95
CA HIS A 525 13.49 -26.34 -0.92
C HIS A 525 12.76 -26.99 0.26
N ARG A 526 12.60 -26.26 1.38
CA ARG A 526 11.90 -26.75 2.58
C ARG A 526 10.38 -26.64 2.46
N SER A 527 9.90 -25.49 2.00
CA SER A 527 8.47 -25.11 2.00
C SER A 527 7.85 -25.13 0.58
N GLY A 528 8.68 -25.27 -0.46
CA GLY A 528 8.27 -25.36 -1.86
C GLY A 528 8.45 -24.04 -2.64
N TYR A 529 8.61 -24.13 -3.96
CA TYR A 529 8.80 -22.93 -4.82
C TYR A 529 7.60 -21.97 -4.83
N ASN A 530 6.42 -22.43 -4.41
CA ASN A 530 5.21 -21.62 -4.27
C ASN A 530 5.05 -21.01 -2.87
N THR A 531 6.07 -21.05 -2.00
CA THR A 531 5.98 -20.57 -0.59
C THR A 531 5.37 -19.17 -0.48
N PHE A 532 5.73 -18.27 -1.40
CA PHE A 532 5.23 -16.89 -1.44
C PHE A 532 4.24 -16.63 -2.57
N ALA A 533 3.77 -17.68 -3.26
CA ALA A 533 2.72 -17.52 -4.26
C ALA A 533 1.41 -17.16 -3.55
N LYS A 534 0.57 -16.36 -4.22
CA LYS A 534 -0.79 -16.08 -3.75
C LYS A 534 -1.51 -17.36 -3.26
N ASP A 535 -2.14 -17.27 -2.10
CA ASP A 535 -2.76 -18.40 -1.39
C ASP A 535 -4.24 -18.19 -0.98
N TRP A 536 -4.95 -17.28 -1.65
CA TRP A 536 -6.37 -16.98 -1.43
C TRP A 536 -7.25 -17.11 -2.67
#